data_AF-A0A090FFM4-F1
#
_entry.id   AF-A0A090FFM4-F1
#
_cell.length_a   1.000
_cell.length_b   1.000
_cell.length_c   1.000
_cell.angle_alpha   90.00
_cell.angle_beta   90.00
_cell.angle_gamma   90.00
#
_symmetry.space_group_name_H-M   'P 1'
#
loop_
_entity.id
_entity.type
_entity.pdbx_description
1 polymer ?
#
loop_
_entity_poly.entity_id
_entity_poly.type
_entity_poly.pdbx_seq_one_letter_code
_entity_poly.pdbx_strand_id
1 'polypeptide(L)'
;MPDSKLSDAESYTLNQWDYLTRYTEDGNMPIDNNLLERDIRTFATGRKSWLFSVDGAKASAIAYSLVLTCRASRVEPLAWLRHFLTELPQRAVDTDIDDLLPFNFAKTAAA
;
A
#
# COMPACT_ATOMS: atom_id res chain seq x y z
N MET A 1 15.63 14.96 -32.18
CA MET A 1 14.64 16.03 -32.43
C MET A 1 13.96 16.34 -31.11
N PRO A 2 14.07 17.58 -30.59
CA PRO A 2 13.66 17.93 -29.22
C PRO A 2 12.16 17.70 -28.91
N ASP A 3 11.29 17.66 -29.94
CA ASP A 3 9.83 17.56 -29.77
C ASP A 3 9.23 16.27 -30.36
N SER A 4 9.98 15.17 -30.31
CA SER A 4 9.48 13.86 -30.77
C SER A 4 8.95 13.03 -29.60
N LYS A 5 7.92 12.20 -29.83
CA LYS A 5 7.43 11.23 -28.82
C LYS A 5 8.53 10.32 -28.26
N LEU A 6 9.58 10.08 -29.04
CA LEU A 6 10.78 9.35 -28.60
C LEU A 6 11.58 10.14 -27.57
N SER A 7 11.77 11.44 -27.80
CA SER A 7 12.44 12.36 -26.86
C SER A 7 11.69 12.47 -25.54
N ASP A 8 10.35 12.52 -25.60
CA ASP A 8 9.50 12.52 -24.40
C ASP A 8 9.62 11.22 -23.62
N ALA A 9 9.60 10.08 -24.31
CA ALA A 9 9.75 8.76 -23.68
C ALA A 9 11.13 8.60 -23.04
N GLU A 10 12.20 9.03 -23.71
CA GLU A 10 13.56 9.02 -23.17
C GLU A 10 13.66 9.88 -21.91
N SER A 11 13.18 11.13 -21.98
CA SER A 11 13.17 12.05 -20.84
C SER A 11 12.35 11.48 -19.67
N TYR A 12 11.19 10.87 -19.96
CA TYR A 12 10.37 10.22 -18.95
C TYR A 12 11.10 9.05 -18.28
N THR A 13 11.73 8.16 -19.06
CA THR A 13 12.50 7.04 -18.52
C THR A 13 13.65 7.52 -17.64
N LEU A 14 14.41 8.53 -18.07
CA LEU A 14 15.50 9.11 -17.28
C LEU A 14 14.99 9.70 -15.97
N ASN A 15 13.85 10.40 -16.00
CA ASN A 15 13.22 10.96 -14.80
C ASN A 15 12.71 9.88 -13.82
N GLN A 16 12.47 8.65 -14.29
CA GLN A 16 12.03 7.53 -13.45
C GLN A 16 13.18 6.57 -13.10
N TRP A 17 14.42 6.85 -13.52
CA TRP A 17 15.54 5.92 -13.40
C TRP A 17 15.76 5.45 -11.96
N ASP A 18 15.76 6.39 -11.00
CA ASP A 18 15.93 6.06 -9.58
C ASP A 18 14.91 5.02 -9.10
N TYR A 19 13.63 5.14 -9.51
CA TYR A 19 12.60 4.16 -9.15
C TYR A 19 12.80 2.82 -9.87
N LEU A 20 13.20 2.84 -11.13
CA LEU A 20 13.42 1.64 -11.95
C LEU A 20 14.60 0.80 -11.45
N THR A 21 15.60 1.42 -10.83
CA THR A 21 16.79 0.73 -10.33
C THR A 21 16.73 0.37 -8.84
N ARG A 22 15.70 0.76 -8.09
CA ARG A 22 15.61 0.47 -6.64
C ARG A 22 15.75 -1.01 -6.28
N TYR A 23 15.25 -1.91 -7.12
CA TYR A 23 15.37 -3.34 -6.85
C TYR A 23 16.82 -3.83 -6.79
N THR A 24 17.78 -3.06 -7.33
CA THR A 24 19.21 -3.36 -7.25
C THR A 24 19.82 -3.04 -5.88
N GLU A 25 19.12 -2.25 -5.05
CA GLU A 25 19.57 -1.87 -3.72
C GLU A 25 19.27 -2.95 -2.66
N ASP A 26 18.22 -3.76 -2.87
CA ASP A 26 17.80 -4.84 -1.97
C ASP A 26 17.33 -6.06 -2.78
N GLY A 27 18.03 -7.19 -2.62
CA GLY A 27 17.70 -8.45 -3.29
C GLY A 27 16.34 -9.06 -2.91
N ASN A 28 15.67 -8.54 -1.87
CA ASN A 28 14.30 -8.92 -1.53
C ASN A 28 13.25 -8.17 -2.36
N MET A 29 13.63 -7.10 -3.06
CA MET A 29 12.71 -6.34 -3.90
C MET A 29 12.56 -7.02 -5.26
N PRO A 30 11.32 -7.24 -5.75
CA PRO A 30 11.11 -7.77 -7.08
C PRO A 30 11.55 -6.77 -8.15
N ILE A 31 12.01 -7.28 -9.29
CA ILE A 31 12.40 -6.47 -10.46
C ILE A 31 11.23 -5.68 -11.07
N ASP A 32 10.00 -6.14 -10.84
CA ASP A 32 8.78 -5.55 -11.36
C ASP A 32 7.71 -5.30 -10.29
N ASN A 33 6.81 -4.39 -10.64
CA ASN A 33 5.70 -3.90 -9.83
C ASN A 33 4.40 -4.71 -10.08
N ASN A 34 4.42 -5.80 -10.86
CA ASN A 34 3.18 -6.43 -11.35
C ASN A 34 2.27 -6.91 -10.23
N LEU A 35 2.84 -7.37 -9.11
CA LEU A 35 2.09 -7.79 -7.94
C LEU A 35 1.26 -6.65 -7.34
N LEU A 36 1.91 -5.50 -7.12
CA LEU A 36 1.29 -4.31 -6.55
C LEU A 36 0.29 -3.70 -7.54
N GLU A 37 0.60 -3.64 -8.84
CA GLU A 37 -0.32 -3.18 -9.89
C GLU A 37 -1.58 -4.03 -9.97
N ARG A 38 -1.44 -5.36 -9.88
CA ARG A 38 -2.59 -6.28 -9.83
C ARG A 38 -3.46 -6.02 -8.61
N ASP A 39 -2.84 -5.80 -7.46
CA ASP A 39 -3.54 -5.66 -6.19
C ASP A 39 -4.25 -4.29 -6.08
N ILE A 40 -3.66 -3.21 -6.61
CA ILE A 40 -4.29 -1.88 -6.66
C ILE A 40 -5.32 -1.76 -7.78
N ARG A 41 -5.35 -2.68 -8.76
CA ARG A 41 -6.27 -2.63 -9.92
C ARG A 41 -7.73 -2.45 -9.50
N THR A 42 -8.18 -3.17 -8.49
CA THR A 42 -9.55 -3.10 -7.98
C THR A 42 -9.88 -1.68 -7.49
N PHE A 43 -8.98 -1.06 -6.74
CA PHE A 43 -9.10 0.34 -6.33
C PHE A 43 -9.11 1.27 -7.55
N ALA A 44 -8.16 1.09 -8.48
CA ALA A 44 -8.02 1.93 -9.65
C ALA A 44 -9.27 1.93 -10.54
N THR A 45 -9.94 0.79 -10.67
CA THR A 45 -11.23 0.64 -11.35
C THR A 45 -12.37 1.26 -10.54
N GLY A 46 -12.39 1.10 -9.23
CA GLY A 46 -13.40 1.65 -8.31
C GLY A 46 -13.39 3.18 -8.17
N ARG A 47 -12.30 3.87 -8.55
CA ARG A 47 -12.19 5.34 -8.49
C ARG A 47 -13.34 6.08 -9.17
N LYS A 48 -13.92 5.53 -10.25
CA LYS A 48 -15.09 6.12 -10.92
C LYS A 48 -16.35 6.14 -10.05
N SER A 49 -16.45 5.25 -9.07
CA SER A 49 -17.60 5.21 -8.15
C SER A 49 -17.53 6.26 -7.05
N TRP A 50 -16.36 6.88 -6.82
CA TRP A 50 -16.14 7.80 -5.68
C TRP A 50 -15.85 9.24 -6.15
N LEU A 51 -16.16 9.54 -7.40
CA LEU A 51 -16.01 10.87 -8.02
C LEU A 51 -16.77 11.98 -7.26
N PHE A 52 -17.78 11.64 -6.47
CA PHE A 52 -18.71 12.60 -5.87
C PHE A 52 -18.35 13.03 -4.43
N SER A 53 -17.30 12.48 -3.82
CA SER A 53 -16.85 12.91 -2.49
C SER A 53 -15.35 12.69 -2.31
N VAL A 54 -14.62 13.79 -2.08
CA VAL A 54 -13.18 13.77 -1.76
C VAL A 54 -12.92 12.99 -0.48
N ASP A 55 -13.79 13.15 0.53
CA ASP A 55 -13.72 12.41 1.78
C ASP A 55 -13.96 10.92 1.57
N GLY A 56 -14.92 10.55 0.71
CA GLY A 56 -15.18 9.17 0.32
C GLY A 56 -13.99 8.53 -0.40
N ALA A 57 -13.33 9.27 -1.28
CA ALA A 57 -12.11 8.80 -1.96
C ALA A 57 -10.95 8.57 -0.99
N LYS A 58 -10.74 9.50 -0.04
CA LYS A 58 -9.70 9.39 0.99
C LYS A 58 -9.97 8.23 1.96
N ALA A 59 -11.18 8.13 2.50
CA ALA A 59 -11.57 7.06 3.42
C ALA A 59 -11.38 5.68 2.76
N SER A 60 -11.76 5.57 1.50
CA SER A 60 -11.64 4.31 0.79
C SER A 60 -10.19 3.99 0.41
N ALA A 61 -9.35 4.97 0.08
CA ALA A 61 -7.92 4.75 -0.10
C ALA A 61 -7.26 4.23 1.18
N ILE A 62 -7.63 4.76 2.35
CA ILE A 62 -7.18 4.27 3.65
C ILE A 62 -7.61 2.81 3.84
N ALA A 63 -8.91 2.50 3.65
CA ALA A 63 -9.43 1.15 3.83
C ALA A 63 -8.73 0.12 2.91
N TYR A 64 -8.56 0.44 1.62
CA TYR A 64 -7.84 -0.43 0.69
C TYR A 64 -6.37 -0.60 1.08
N SER A 65 -5.70 0.46 1.51
CA SER A 65 -4.30 0.39 1.95
C SER A 65 -4.14 -0.56 3.14
N LEU A 66 -5.04 -0.49 4.13
CA LEU A 66 -5.02 -1.39 5.29
C LEU A 66 -5.27 -2.85 4.89
N VAL A 67 -6.28 -3.11 4.05
CA VAL A 67 -6.62 -4.47 3.59
C VAL A 67 -5.48 -5.06 2.75
N LEU A 68 -4.88 -4.29 1.85
CA LEU A 68 -3.74 -4.73 1.05
C LEU A 68 -2.51 -5.01 1.92
N THR A 69 -2.27 -4.20 2.96
CA THR A 69 -1.18 -4.44 3.91
C THR A 69 -1.40 -5.74 4.70
N CYS A 70 -2.63 -6.02 5.14
CA CYS A 70 -2.98 -7.29 5.78
C CYS A 70 -2.71 -8.46 4.83
N ARG A 71 -3.16 -8.36 3.57
CA ARG A 71 -2.94 -9.39 2.55
C ARG A 71 -1.47 -9.64 2.27
N ALA A 72 -0.66 -8.57 2.13
CA ALA A 72 0.79 -8.66 1.97
C ALA A 72 1.46 -9.32 3.17
N SER A 73 0.93 -9.08 4.38
CA SER A 73 1.39 -9.70 5.63
C SER A 73 0.82 -11.11 5.87
N ARG A 74 0.00 -11.64 4.94
CA ARG A 74 -0.73 -12.92 5.08
C ARG A 74 -1.65 -13.00 6.31
N VAL A 75 -2.23 -11.87 6.68
CA VAL A 75 -3.14 -11.72 7.80
C VAL A 75 -4.57 -11.54 7.30
N GLU A 76 -5.53 -12.20 7.96
CA GLU A 76 -6.95 -12.03 7.68
C GLU A 76 -7.40 -10.62 8.12
N PRO A 77 -7.87 -9.75 7.19
CA PRO A 77 -8.12 -8.35 7.49
C PRO A 77 -9.15 -8.10 8.59
N LEU A 78 -10.22 -8.91 8.65
CA LEU A 78 -11.28 -8.74 9.65
C LEU A 78 -10.79 -9.11 11.05
N ALA A 79 -10.02 -10.19 11.19
CA ALA A 79 -9.39 -10.61 12.43
C ALA A 79 -8.43 -9.55 12.97
N TRP A 80 -7.58 -9.00 12.10
CA TRP A 80 -6.69 -7.91 12.45
C TRP A 80 -7.46 -6.65 12.85
N LEU A 81 -8.45 -6.23 12.05
CA LEU A 81 -9.22 -5.03 12.35
C LEU A 81 -9.97 -5.15 13.68
N ARG A 82 -10.54 -6.32 13.98
CA ARG A 82 -11.19 -6.60 15.26
C ARG A 82 -10.21 -6.49 16.42
N HIS A 83 -9.02 -7.07 16.29
CA HIS A 83 -7.97 -6.96 17.29
C HIS A 83 -7.54 -5.50 17.49
N PHE A 84 -7.23 -4.79 16.41
CA PHE A 84 -6.85 -3.38 16.42
C PHE A 84 -7.90 -2.51 17.14
N LEU A 85 -9.18 -2.66 16.80
CA LEU A 85 -10.27 -1.89 17.41
C LEU A 85 -10.57 -2.29 18.87
N THR A 86 -10.15 -3.48 19.30
CA THR A 86 -10.30 -3.93 20.69
C THR A 86 -9.15 -3.41 21.57
N GLU A 87 -7.92 -3.45 21.06
CA GLU A 87 -6.72 -3.07 21.81
C GLU A 87 -6.47 -1.56 21.82
N LEU A 88 -6.72 -0.87 20.69
CA LEU A 88 -6.42 0.57 20.57
C LEU A 88 -7.11 1.42 21.65
N PRO A 89 -8.39 1.21 22.01
CA PRO A 89 -9.04 2.00 23.06
C PRO A 89 -8.48 1.75 24.47
N GLN A 90 -7.74 0.66 24.68
CA GLN A 90 -7.11 0.35 25.97
C GLN A 90 -5.77 1.07 26.15
N ARG A 91 -5.22 1.68 25.08
CA ARG A 91 -3.93 2.37 25.10
C ARG A 91 -4.10 3.81 25.59
N ALA A 92 -3.06 4.32 26.25
CA ALA A 92 -3.00 5.74 26.59
C ALA A 92 -2.81 6.58 25.32
N VAL A 93 -3.29 7.82 25.35
CA VAL A 93 -3.04 8.81 24.29
C VAL A 93 -1.53 8.97 24.11
N ASP A 94 -1.05 8.97 22.87
CA ASP A 94 0.36 9.03 22.46
C ASP A 94 1.22 7.79 22.77
N THR A 95 0.61 6.64 23.04
CA THR A 95 1.35 5.36 23.09
C THR A 95 1.72 4.91 21.68
N ASP A 96 2.90 4.30 21.53
CA ASP A 96 3.28 3.58 20.32
C ASP A 96 2.27 2.46 20.01
N ILE A 97 1.89 2.36 18.74
CA ILE A 97 0.92 1.39 18.21
C ILE A 97 1.53 0.48 17.15
N ASP A 98 2.86 0.51 16.97
CA ASP A 98 3.56 -0.30 15.99
C ASP A 98 3.32 -1.81 16.21
N ASP A 99 3.08 -2.23 17.45
CA ASP A 99 2.72 -3.61 17.79
C ASP A 99 1.37 -4.04 17.21
N LEU A 100 0.45 -3.10 16.99
CA LEU A 100 -0.86 -3.35 16.40
C LEU A 100 -0.84 -3.39 14.86
N LEU A 101 0.30 -3.14 14.22
CA LEU A 101 0.40 -3.15 12.76
C LEU A 101 0.24 -4.58 12.18
N PRO A 102 -0.31 -4.73 10.96
CA PRO A 102 -0.64 -6.05 10.40
C PRO A 102 0.53 -7.03 10.34
N PHE A 103 1.75 -6.56 10.12
CA PHE A 103 2.95 -7.41 10.04
C PHE A 103 3.46 -7.89 11.42
N ASN A 104 2.98 -7.31 12.51
CA ASN A 104 3.26 -7.78 13.88
C ASN A 104 2.15 -8.69 14.42
N PHE A 105 0.93 -8.62 13.86
CA PHE A 105 -0.20 -9.47 14.24
C PHE A 105 0.11 -10.98 14.15
N ALA A 106 0.84 -11.41 13.11
CA ALA A 106 1.19 -12.82 12.92
C ALA A 106 2.17 -13.34 14.00
N LYS A 107 2.98 -12.47 14.61
CA LYS A 107 3.90 -12.83 15.70
C LYS A 107 3.15 -13.02 17.01
N THR A 108 2.10 -12.22 17.25
CA THR A 108 1.27 -12.28 18.46
C THR A 108 0.37 -13.52 18.48
N ALA A 109 -0.09 -14.01 17.33
CA ALA A 109 -0.93 -15.22 17.26
C ALA A 109 -0.17 -16.55 17.45
N ALA A 110 1.17 -16.52 17.39
CA ALA A 110 2.04 -17.69 17.53
C ALA A 110 2.70 -17.82 18.92
N ALA A 111 2.37 -16.90 19.85
CA ALA A 111 2.79 -16.92 21.25
C ALA A 111 1.63 -17.39 22.15
#